data_AF-A0A1Y2AF26-F1
#
_entry.id   AF-A0A1Y2AF26-F1
#
_cell.length_a   1.000
_cell.length_b   1.000
_cell.length_c   1.000
_cell.angle_alpha   90.00
_cell.angle_beta   90.00
_cell.angle_gamma   90.00
#
_symmetry.space_group_name_H-M   'P 1'
#
loop_
_entity.id
_entity.type
_entity.pdbx_description
1 polymer ?
#
loop_
_entity_poly.entity_id
_entity_poly.type
_entity_poly.pdbx_seq_one_letter_code
_entity_poly.pdbx_strand_id
1 'polypeptide(L)'
;MKTFYLLLISGICALVSAAGPKGAQLKDGWYFIKNPESGKYLQVSAAKDASSAGNVVISTGTKDNGQKWKLTNVSNGLVTLTSSLGNYNIDVANGKDSNGNNIILYNSYGGEPQQFMILKTSQKNVYTIGTKVSNFDKAFDIENGRSTDGTNVLQWTNEMKPNQLWMFEKADGGDDAACWSTAQGYPCCSECQDPIYEDDDGKWGVEDNDWCGISTNC
;
A
#
# COMPACT_ATOMS: atom_id res chain seq x y z
N MET A 1 58.45 36.99 14.33
CA MET A 1 57.32 36.23 14.92
C MET A 1 56.36 35.86 13.79
N LYS A 2 55.78 34.66 13.87
CA LYS A 2 55.23 33.86 12.78
C LYS A 2 53.97 34.47 12.12
N THR A 3 53.97 34.51 10.80
CA THR A 3 52.79 34.73 9.94
C THR A 3 51.80 33.57 10.15
N PHE A 4 50.60 33.85 10.65
CA PHE A 4 49.51 32.88 10.73
C PHE A 4 48.73 32.88 9.41
N TYR A 5 48.79 31.77 8.68
CA TYR A 5 47.87 31.50 7.58
C TYR A 5 46.53 31.04 8.17
N LEU A 6 45.48 31.81 7.91
CA LEU A 6 44.10 31.41 8.21
C LEU A 6 43.62 30.47 7.10
N LEU A 7 43.72 29.16 7.33
CA LEU A 7 43.06 28.15 6.49
C LEU A 7 41.56 28.17 6.79
N LEU A 8 40.77 28.74 5.89
CA LEU A 8 39.33 28.52 5.82
C LEU A 8 39.10 27.05 5.43
N ILE A 9 38.90 26.18 6.42
CA ILE A 9 38.37 24.84 6.16
C ILE A 9 36.86 25.03 5.96
N SER A 10 36.44 25.22 4.71
CA SER A 10 35.03 25.01 4.35
C SER A 10 34.77 23.51 4.40
N GLY A 11 33.93 23.10 5.35
CA GLY A 11 33.74 21.69 5.61
C GLY A 11 32.66 21.42 6.65
N ILE A 12 31.52 22.10 6.55
CA ILE A 12 30.30 21.53 7.11
C ILE A 12 29.93 20.39 6.16
N CYS A 13 30.43 19.20 6.48
CA CYS A 13 29.85 17.96 6.02
C CYS A 13 28.45 17.90 6.66
N ALA A 14 27.46 18.46 5.96
CA ALA A 14 26.08 18.17 6.27
C ALA A 14 25.95 16.66 6.05
N LEU A 15 25.76 15.93 7.15
CA LEU A 15 25.17 14.61 7.13
C LEU A 15 23.83 14.77 6.42
N VAL A 16 23.82 14.60 5.10
CA VAL A 16 22.60 14.24 4.41
C VAL A 16 22.31 12.87 4.96
N SER A 17 21.47 12.79 6.00
CA SER A 17 20.73 11.56 6.21
C SER A 17 20.04 11.35 4.86
N ALA A 18 20.50 10.36 4.10
CA ALA A 18 19.72 9.88 2.97
C ALA A 18 18.39 9.49 3.60
N ALA A 19 17.40 10.38 3.51
CA ALA A 19 16.05 10.06 3.91
C ALA A 19 15.71 8.89 3.00
N GLY A 20 15.71 7.68 3.58
CA GLY A 20 15.30 6.47 2.88
C GLY A 20 13.96 6.74 2.19
N PRO A 21 13.61 5.97 1.16
CA PRO A 21 12.42 6.25 0.38
C PRO A 21 11.22 6.46 1.31
N LYS A 22 10.57 7.62 1.20
CA LYS A 22 9.50 8.04 2.13
C LYS A 22 8.26 7.19 1.86
N GLY A 23 8.09 6.12 2.63
CA GLY A 23 6.89 5.31 2.61
C GLY A 23 5.62 6.15 2.81
N ALA A 24 4.56 5.83 2.07
CA ALA A 24 3.22 6.29 2.33
C ALA A 24 2.75 5.78 3.70
N GLN A 25 1.98 6.61 4.41
CA GLN A 25 1.39 6.26 5.70
C GLN A 25 -0.09 5.92 5.47
N LEU A 26 -0.35 4.73 4.92
CA LEU A 26 -1.72 4.22 4.83
C LEU A 26 -2.19 3.81 6.24
N LYS A 27 -3.46 4.04 6.56
CA LYS A 27 -4.01 3.69 7.88
C LYS A 27 -4.11 2.17 8.01
N ASP A 28 -4.03 1.68 9.24
CA ASP A 28 -4.38 0.29 9.54
C ASP A 28 -5.80 0.00 9.10
N GLY A 29 -6.03 -1.21 8.61
CA GLY A 29 -7.37 -1.62 8.17
C GLY A 29 -7.34 -2.68 7.09
N TRP A 30 -8.52 -3.04 6.61
CA TRP A 30 -8.67 -4.01 5.54
C TRP A 30 -8.69 -3.32 4.18
N TYR A 31 -8.01 -3.94 3.21
CA TYR A 31 -7.84 -3.43 1.85
C TYR A 31 -8.02 -4.53 0.81
N PHE A 32 -8.53 -4.13 -0.35
CA PHE A 32 -8.31 -4.82 -1.62
C PHE A 32 -7.14 -4.13 -2.32
N ILE A 33 -6.21 -4.90 -2.88
CA ILE A 33 -5.00 -4.36 -3.51
C ILE A 33 -5.09 -4.62 -5.01
N LYS A 34 -5.16 -3.56 -5.82
CA LYS A 34 -5.39 -3.64 -7.26
C LYS A 34 -4.17 -3.17 -8.02
N ASN A 35 -3.78 -3.88 -9.07
CA ASN A 35 -2.84 -3.34 -10.04
C ASN A 35 -3.61 -2.51 -11.09
N PRO A 36 -3.29 -1.22 -11.28
CA PRO A 36 -4.04 -0.33 -12.16
C PRO A 36 -3.95 -0.71 -13.64
N GLU A 37 -2.83 -1.31 -14.06
CA GLU A 37 -2.58 -1.68 -15.46
C GLU A 37 -3.40 -2.89 -15.89
N SER A 38 -3.35 -3.97 -15.13
CA SER A 38 -4.11 -5.21 -15.41
C SER A 38 -5.59 -5.11 -15.02
N GLY A 39 -5.93 -4.18 -14.11
CA GLY A 39 -7.26 -4.09 -13.50
C GLY A 39 -7.57 -5.23 -12.51
N LYS A 40 -6.58 -6.07 -12.19
CA LYS A 40 -6.71 -7.28 -11.36
C LYS A 40 -6.29 -7.03 -9.92
N TYR A 41 -6.75 -7.88 -9.03
CA TYR A 41 -6.54 -7.78 -7.59
C TYR A 41 -5.58 -8.85 -7.09
N LEU A 42 -4.78 -8.49 -6.10
CA LEU A 42 -3.93 -9.39 -5.35
C LEU A 42 -4.80 -10.43 -4.63
N GLN A 43 -4.52 -11.70 -4.88
CA GLN A 43 -5.37 -12.82 -4.48
C GLN A 43 -4.54 -14.00 -3.99
N VAL A 44 -5.05 -14.72 -3.00
CA VAL A 44 -4.58 -16.07 -2.64
C VAL A 44 -5.01 -17.07 -3.72
N SER A 45 -4.08 -17.83 -4.32
CA SER A 45 -4.36 -18.65 -5.52
C SER A 45 -5.50 -19.65 -5.35
N ALA A 46 -5.72 -20.17 -4.15
CA ALA A 46 -6.91 -20.92 -3.75
C ALA A 46 -7.81 -20.02 -2.92
N ALA A 47 -8.54 -19.10 -3.57
CA ALA A 47 -9.24 -17.94 -2.96
C ALA A 47 -10.12 -18.20 -1.71
N LYS A 48 -10.37 -19.45 -1.31
CA LYS A 48 -11.13 -19.82 -0.11
C LYS A 48 -10.36 -20.67 0.90
N ASP A 49 -9.17 -21.15 0.54
CA ASP A 49 -8.37 -22.09 1.33
C ASP A 49 -6.93 -21.58 1.46
N ALA A 50 -6.69 -20.67 2.42
CA ALA A 50 -5.34 -20.25 2.75
C ALA A 50 -4.60 -21.34 3.54
N SER A 51 -3.38 -21.62 3.12
CA SER A 51 -2.44 -22.48 3.83
C SER A 51 -1.06 -21.84 3.81
N SER A 52 -0.20 -22.27 4.73
CA SER A 52 1.22 -21.90 4.68
C SER A 52 1.81 -22.35 3.35
N ALA A 53 2.63 -21.48 2.74
CA ALA A 53 3.14 -21.60 1.37
C ALA A 53 2.09 -21.50 0.25
N GLY A 54 0.87 -21.02 0.56
CA GLY A 54 -0.12 -20.66 -0.46
C GLY A 54 0.40 -19.57 -1.38
N ASN A 55 0.15 -19.68 -2.69
CA ASN A 55 0.68 -18.73 -3.67
C ASN A 55 -0.11 -17.42 -3.69
N VAL A 56 0.56 -16.30 -3.96
CA VAL A 56 -0.08 -15.01 -4.23
C VAL A 56 -0.04 -14.72 -5.72
N VAL A 57 -1.22 -14.42 -6.28
CA VAL A 57 -1.45 -14.19 -7.71
C VAL A 57 -2.26 -12.91 -7.91
N ILE A 58 -2.45 -12.51 -9.16
CA ILE A 58 -3.52 -11.56 -9.53
C ILE A 58 -4.75 -12.29 -10.10
N SER A 59 -5.95 -11.77 -9.85
CA SER A 59 -7.19 -12.30 -10.42
C SER A 59 -8.29 -11.25 -10.57
N THR A 60 -9.39 -11.61 -11.24
CA THR A 60 -10.57 -10.77 -11.41
C THR A 60 -11.12 -10.33 -10.05
N GLY A 61 -11.45 -9.05 -9.89
CA GLY A 61 -11.92 -8.49 -8.62
C GLY A 61 -13.30 -9.00 -8.21
N THR A 62 -13.35 -10.04 -7.38
CA THR A 62 -14.56 -10.55 -6.72
C THR A 62 -14.80 -9.86 -5.37
N LYS A 63 -13.75 -9.22 -4.82
CA LYS A 63 -13.76 -8.57 -3.50
C LYS A 63 -14.20 -9.51 -2.36
N ASP A 64 -13.90 -10.79 -2.50
CA ASP A 64 -14.12 -11.80 -1.46
C ASP A 64 -12.94 -11.87 -0.47
N ASN A 65 -13.03 -12.77 0.51
CA ASN A 65 -12.00 -12.95 1.54
C ASN A 65 -10.63 -13.37 0.97
N GLY A 66 -10.57 -14.01 -0.20
CA GLY A 66 -9.31 -14.38 -0.86
C GLY A 66 -8.55 -13.20 -1.45
N GLN A 67 -9.19 -12.03 -1.54
CA GLN A 67 -8.62 -10.77 -2.03
C GLN A 67 -8.51 -9.69 -0.93
N LYS A 68 -8.92 -10.00 0.30
CA LYS A 68 -8.99 -9.05 1.42
C LYS A 68 -7.75 -9.17 2.31
N TRP A 69 -7.02 -8.07 2.46
CA TRP A 69 -5.73 -7.99 3.15
C TRP A 69 -5.77 -6.97 4.27
N LYS A 70 -5.40 -7.35 5.49
CA LYS A 70 -5.21 -6.42 6.60
C LYS A 70 -3.84 -5.77 6.51
N LEU A 71 -3.80 -4.47 6.26
CA LEU A 71 -2.61 -3.67 6.45
C LEU A 71 -2.47 -3.34 7.94
N THR A 72 -1.31 -3.65 8.51
CA THR A 72 -0.94 -3.26 9.88
C THR A 72 0.39 -2.54 9.84
N ASN A 73 0.42 -1.28 10.27
CA ASN A 73 1.64 -0.50 10.42
C ASN A 73 2.49 -1.07 11.57
N VAL A 74 3.78 -1.19 11.33
CA VAL A 74 4.79 -1.55 12.34
C VAL A 74 5.87 -0.45 12.39
N SER A 75 6.94 -0.65 13.17
CA SER A 75 7.98 0.37 13.34
C SER A 75 8.66 0.77 12.01
N ASN A 76 9.15 2.01 11.93
CA ASN A 76 9.96 2.53 10.81
C ASN A 76 9.22 2.62 9.46
N GLY A 77 7.90 2.85 9.48
CA GLY A 77 7.10 3.01 8.26
C GLY A 77 6.92 1.73 7.44
N LEU A 78 7.17 0.58 8.08
CA LEU A 78 6.94 -0.74 7.53
C LEU A 78 5.51 -1.18 7.82
N VAL A 79 5.01 -2.13 7.03
CA VAL A 79 3.71 -2.75 7.21
C VAL A 79 3.81 -4.27 7.08
N THR A 80 2.87 -4.98 7.67
CA THR A 80 2.55 -6.37 7.31
C THR A 80 1.21 -6.42 6.56
N LEU A 81 1.03 -7.42 5.69
CA LEU A 81 -0.21 -7.66 4.96
C LEU A 81 -0.74 -9.06 5.32
N THR A 82 -1.78 -9.12 6.16
CA THR A 82 -2.36 -10.39 6.65
C THR A 82 -3.60 -10.77 5.84
N SER A 83 -3.72 -12.02 5.41
CA SER A 83 -4.91 -12.50 4.70
C SER A 83 -6.17 -12.52 5.58
N SER A 84 -7.35 -12.22 5.02
CA SER A 84 -8.64 -12.42 5.72
C SER A 84 -8.96 -13.90 5.95
N LEU A 85 -8.28 -14.82 5.24
CA LEU A 85 -8.50 -16.27 5.32
C LEU A 85 -7.80 -16.96 6.51
N GLY A 86 -7.08 -16.21 7.35
CA GLY A 86 -6.43 -16.77 8.54
C GLY A 86 -5.22 -15.97 9.00
N ASN A 87 -4.47 -16.52 9.95
CA ASN A 87 -3.27 -15.87 10.48
C ASN A 87 -2.04 -16.12 9.58
N TYR A 88 -2.14 -15.69 8.33
CA TYR A 88 -1.07 -15.80 7.33
C TYR A 88 -0.73 -14.41 6.80
N ASN A 89 0.55 -14.03 6.91
CA ASN A 89 1.07 -12.83 6.28
C ASN A 89 1.57 -13.15 4.88
N ILE A 90 1.51 -12.15 4.00
CA ILE A 90 2.33 -12.16 2.79
C ILE A 90 3.80 -12.24 3.19
N ASP A 91 4.56 -13.09 2.51
CA ASP A 91 5.94 -13.44 2.82
C ASP A 91 6.74 -13.56 1.52
N VAL A 92 7.96 -13.02 1.51
CA VAL A 92 8.94 -13.30 0.46
C VAL A 92 9.52 -14.68 0.71
N ALA A 93 9.22 -15.65 -0.16
CA ALA A 93 9.56 -17.05 0.07
C ALA A 93 11.04 -17.25 0.49
N ASN A 94 11.25 -17.90 1.63
CA ASN A 94 12.57 -18.15 2.24
C ASN A 94 13.38 -16.88 2.59
N GLY A 95 12.76 -15.70 2.61
CA GLY A 95 13.43 -14.43 2.87
C GLY A 95 14.51 -14.06 1.86
N LYS A 96 14.45 -14.62 0.65
CA LYS A 96 15.54 -14.53 -0.32
C LYS A 96 15.51 -13.21 -1.10
N ASP A 97 16.62 -12.47 -1.09
CA ASP A 97 16.80 -11.27 -1.93
C ASP A 97 17.27 -11.65 -3.35
N SER A 98 16.34 -12.10 -4.20
CA SER A 98 16.64 -12.36 -5.61
C SER A 98 15.44 -12.11 -6.50
N ASN A 99 15.69 -11.58 -7.71
CA ASN A 99 14.65 -11.45 -8.73
C ASN A 99 14.00 -12.79 -9.05
N GLY A 100 12.69 -12.77 -9.22
CA GLY A 100 11.89 -13.97 -9.49
C GLY A 100 11.53 -14.77 -8.25
N ASN A 101 12.00 -14.38 -7.06
CA ASN A 101 11.61 -15.08 -5.84
C ASN A 101 10.14 -14.80 -5.51
N ASN A 102 9.43 -15.85 -5.12
CA ASN A 102 7.98 -15.84 -5.05
C ASN A 102 7.44 -15.00 -3.89
N ILE A 103 6.25 -14.42 -4.07
CA ILE A 103 5.43 -13.87 -2.99
C ILE A 103 4.39 -14.93 -2.59
N ILE A 104 4.41 -15.34 -1.33
CA ILE A 104 3.57 -16.42 -0.80
C ILE A 104 2.84 -15.97 0.46
N LEU A 105 1.96 -16.83 0.96
CA LEU A 105 1.49 -16.80 2.33
C LEU A 105 2.41 -17.61 3.23
N TYR A 106 2.64 -17.12 4.44
CA TYR A 106 3.26 -17.91 5.50
C TYR A 106 2.64 -17.57 6.84
N ASN A 107 2.75 -18.48 7.82
CA ASN A 107 2.27 -18.24 9.18
C ASN A 107 2.77 -16.89 9.68
N SER A 108 1.91 -16.07 10.26
CA SER A 108 2.33 -14.76 10.76
C SER A 108 3.35 -14.92 11.90
N TYR A 109 4.57 -14.41 11.70
CA TYR A 109 5.61 -14.31 12.73
C TYR A 109 6.30 -12.95 12.75
N GLY A 110 6.00 -12.07 11.79
CA GLY A 110 6.42 -10.67 11.77
C GLY A 110 7.89 -10.44 11.44
N GLY A 111 8.62 -11.44 10.95
CA GLY A 111 10.01 -11.26 10.54
C GLY A 111 10.18 -10.48 9.23
N GLU A 112 11.42 -10.19 8.86
CA GLU A 112 11.74 -9.36 7.70
C GLU A 112 11.08 -9.79 6.37
N PRO A 113 10.92 -11.10 6.05
CA PRO A 113 10.23 -11.53 4.82
C PRO A 113 8.75 -11.12 4.76
N GLN A 114 8.14 -10.81 5.90
CA GLN A 114 6.73 -10.41 6.03
C GLN A 114 6.53 -8.90 6.16
N GLN A 115 7.62 -8.13 6.08
CA GLN A 115 7.59 -6.69 6.22
C GLN A 115 7.82 -6.00 4.88
N PHE A 116 7.01 -4.98 4.62
CA PHE A 116 7.01 -4.24 3.37
C PHE A 116 6.96 -2.74 3.63
N MET A 117 7.38 -1.94 2.68
CA MET A 117 7.15 -0.49 2.68
C MET A 117 6.25 -0.12 1.51
N ILE A 118 5.19 0.64 1.77
CA ILE A 118 4.34 1.19 0.71
C ILE A 118 5.01 2.44 0.16
N LEU A 119 5.66 2.34 -0.99
CA LEU A 119 6.46 3.42 -1.58
C LEU A 119 5.58 4.33 -2.44
N LYS A 120 5.68 5.65 -2.25
CA LYS A 120 4.98 6.62 -3.09
C LYS A 120 5.53 6.61 -4.51
N THR A 121 4.63 6.71 -5.50
CA THR A 121 4.99 7.04 -6.89
C THR A 121 4.71 8.51 -7.20
N SER A 122 4.95 8.95 -8.43
CA SER A 122 4.53 10.26 -8.91
C SER A 122 3.00 10.38 -9.11
N GLN A 123 2.28 9.25 -9.15
CA GLN A 123 0.84 9.20 -9.33
C GLN A 123 0.12 9.22 -7.97
N LYS A 124 -0.93 10.03 -7.84
CA LYS A 124 -1.75 10.11 -6.62
C LYS A 124 -2.41 8.75 -6.36
N ASN A 125 -2.33 8.26 -5.12
CA ASN A 125 -2.91 6.99 -4.66
C ASN A 125 -2.43 5.73 -5.39
N VAL A 126 -1.29 5.82 -6.07
CA VAL A 126 -0.62 4.68 -6.72
C VAL A 126 0.75 4.49 -6.07
N TYR A 127 1.06 3.25 -5.73
CA TYR A 127 2.20 2.89 -4.90
C TYR A 127 2.97 1.74 -5.52
N THR A 128 4.18 1.53 -5.00
CA THR A 128 4.92 0.28 -5.15
C THR A 128 5.05 -0.39 -3.78
N ILE A 129 5.03 -1.72 -3.72
CA ILE A 129 5.19 -2.47 -2.46
C ILE A 129 6.63 -2.99 -2.39
N GLY A 130 7.51 -2.24 -1.72
CA GLY A 130 8.93 -2.57 -1.58
C GLY A 130 9.16 -3.63 -0.50
N THR A 131 10.00 -4.63 -0.78
CA THR A 131 10.25 -5.72 0.18
C THR A 131 11.36 -5.35 1.17
N LYS A 132 11.16 -5.63 2.46
CA LYS A 132 12.17 -5.32 3.49
C LYS A 132 13.44 -6.14 3.31
N VAL A 133 13.33 -7.41 2.92
CA VAL A 133 14.47 -8.32 2.70
C VAL A 133 15.44 -7.85 1.62
N SER A 134 14.96 -7.08 0.64
CA SER A 134 15.78 -6.49 -0.41
C SER A 134 16.21 -5.06 -0.09
N ASN A 135 16.02 -4.58 1.14
CA ASN A 135 16.15 -3.17 1.51
C ASN A 135 15.37 -2.22 0.56
N PHE A 136 14.19 -2.65 0.13
CA PHE A 136 13.30 -1.93 -0.80
C PHE A 136 13.82 -1.77 -2.25
N ASP A 137 14.95 -2.37 -2.60
CA ASP A 137 15.49 -2.40 -3.98
C ASP A 137 14.66 -3.29 -4.92
N LYS A 138 13.77 -4.11 -4.36
CA LYS A 138 12.82 -4.97 -5.07
C LYS A 138 11.41 -4.75 -4.55
N ALA A 139 10.46 -5.00 -5.43
CA ALA A 139 9.05 -4.78 -5.16
C ALA A 139 8.19 -5.90 -5.72
N PHE A 140 6.93 -5.93 -5.28
CA PHE A 140 5.92 -6.81 -5.86
C PHE A 140 5.76 -6.51 -7.35
N ASP A 141 5.89 -7.56 -8.15
CA ASP A 141 5.94 -7.53 -9.59
C ASP A 141 5.03 -8.64 -10.13
N ILE A 142 4.09 -8.27 -11.00
CA ILE A 142 3.28 -9.23 -11.73
C ILE A 142 4.15 -9.85 -12.81
N GLU A 143 4.31 -11.18 -12.75
CA GLU A 143 5.24 -11.91 -13.58
C GLU A 143 5.02 -11.61 -15.09
N ASN A 144 6.08 -11.12 -15.73
CA ASN A 144 6.10 -10.73 -17.14
C ASN A 144 5.03 -9.68 -17.52
N GLY A 145 4.48 -8.94 -16.55
CA GLY A 145 3.44 -7.93 -16.77
C GLY A 145 2.14 -8.47 -17.38
N ARG A 146 1.83 -9.75 -17.17
CA ARG A 146 0.60 -10.37 -17.70
C ARG A 146 -0.64 -9.88 -16.95
N SER A 147 -1.80 -9.97 -17.60
CA SER A 147 -3.10 -9.57 -17.05
C SER A 147 -4.10 -10.73 -16.89
N THR A 148 -3.66 -11.96 -17.12
CA THR A 148 -4.49 -13.17 -16.99
C THR A 148 -4.68 -13.55 -15.52
N ASP A 149 -5.85 -14.04 -15.18
CA ASP A 149 -6.14 -14.54 -13.83
C ASP A 149 -5.19 -15.70 -13.46
N GLY A 150 -4.72 -15.70 -12.22
CA GLY A 150 -3.74 -16.68 -11.72
C GLY A 150 -2.29 -16.35 -12.07
N THR A 151 -2.01 -15.21 -12.72
CA THR A 151 -0.62 -14.77 -12.96
C THR A 151 0.08 -14.57 -11.62
N ASN A 152 1.29 -15.11 -11.52
CA ASN A 152 2.09 -15.06 -10.31
C ASN A 152 2.49 -13.64 -9.92
N VAL A 153 2.57 -13.38 -8.62
CA VAL A 153 3.24 -12.19 -8.07
C VAL A 153 4.56 -12.63 -7.44
N LEU A 154 5.64 -12.01 -7.88
CA LEU A 154 7.00 -12.28 -7.41
C LEU A 154 7.65 -10.96 -6.98
N GLN A 155 8.86 -11.01 -6.42
CA GLN A 155 9.66 -9.80 -6.29
C GLN A 155 10.60 -9.63 -7.49
N TRP A 156 10.76 -8.38 -7.92
CA TRP A 156 11.75 -8.01 -8.94
C TRP A 156 12.36 -6.65 -8.63
N THR A 157 13.49 -6.33 -9.25
CA THR A 157 14.12 -5.00 -9.19
C THR A 157 13.06 -3.91 -9.32
N ASN A 158 13.01 -3.02 -8.33
CA ASN A 158 12.03 -1.95 -8.28
C ASN A 158 12.37 -0.87 -9.30
N GLU A 159 11.64 -0.86 -10.41
CA GLU A 159 11.76 0.11 -11.49
C GLU A 159 10.48 0.95 -11.63
N MET A 160 9.51 0.76 -10.72
CA MET A 160 8.18 1.40 -10.72
C MET A 160 7.43 1.24 -12.06
N LYS A 161 7.64 0.09 -12.73
CA LYS A 161 6.97 -0.26 -13.99
C LYS A 161 5.48 -0.56 -13.78
N PRO A 162 4.62 -0.51 -14.82
CA PRO A 162 3.18 -0.73 -14.68
C PRO A 162 2.79 -2.02 -13.94
N ASN A 163 3.55 -3.11 -14.11
CA ASN A 163 3.35 -4.38 -13.43
C ASN A 163 3.83 -4.41 -11.95
N GLN A 164 4.36 -3.30 -11.45
CA GLN A 164 4.82 -3.07 -10.07
C GLN A 164 4.01 -1.98 -9.35
N LEU A 165 2.96 -1.46 -10.00
CA LEU A 165 2.07 -0.45 -9.44
C LEU A 165 0.89 -1.09 -8.73
N TRP A 166 0.47 -0.49 -7.62
CA TRP A 166 -0.60 -1.00 -6.77
C TRP A 166 -1.43 0.15 -6.18
N MET A 167 -2.74 -0.05 -6.12
CA MET A 167 -3.72 0.81 -5.46
C MET A 167 -4.29 0.05 -4.26
N PHE A 168 -4.47 0.75 -3.14
CA PHE A 168 -5.06 0.21 -1.91
C PHE A 168 -6.48 0.75 -1.76
N GLU A 169 -7.48 -0.09 -2.03
CA GLU A 169 -8.90 0.23 -1.85
C GLU A 169 -9.36 -0.27 -0.48
N LYS A 170 -9.84 0.60 0.43
CA LYS A 170 -10.34 0.15 1.74
C LYS A 170 -11.52 -0.82 1.55
N ALA A 171 -11.47 -1.97 2.24
CA ALA A 171 -12.43 -3.06 2.08
C ALA A 171 -13.68 -2.91 2.97
N ASP A 172 -13.60 -2.17 4.06
CA ASP A 172 -14.73 -1.93 4.96
C ASP A 172 -15.53 -0.68 4.55
N GLY A 173 -15.42 -0.24 3.28
CA GLY A 173 -16.02 1.01 2.81
C GLY A 173 -15.53 2.20 3.66
N GLY A 174 -14.25 2.16 4.04
CA GLY A 174 -13.77 2.74 5.29
C GLY A 174 -14.30 4.12 5.60
N ASP A 175 -14.46 4.42 6.87
CA ASP A 175 -15.10 5.61 7.44
C ASP A 175 -14.49 6.98 7.03
N ASP A 176 -13.55 7.02 6.09
CA ASP A 176 -13.12 8.24 5.38
C ASP A 176 -13.78 8.38 3.99
N ALA A 177 -14.32 7.30 3.44
CA ALA A 177 -14.98 7.21 2.14
C ALA A 177 -16.51 7.20 2.25
N ALA A 178 -17.06 6.76 3.40
CA ALA A 178 -18.48 6.90 3.69
C ALA A 178 -18.84 8.26 4.29
N CYS A 179 -17.92 8.90 5.03
CA CYS A 179 -18.25 10.12 5.78
C CYS A 179 -17.06 10.87 6.42
N TRP A 180 -16.15 11.36 5.58
CA TRP A 180 -14.99 12.15 6.03
C TRP A 180 -15.36 13.35 6.92
N SER A 181 -16.57 13.90 6.78
CA SER A 181 -17.08 15.06 7.52
C SER A 181 -17.31 14.81 9.01
N THR A 182 -17.51 13.55 9.43
CA THR A 182 -17.74 13.22 10.86
C THR A 182 -16.54 13.54 11.73
N ALA A 183 -15.32 13.42 11.18
CA ALA A 183 -14.09 13.83 11.86
C ALA A 183 -14.07 15.33 12.20
N GLN A 184 -14.83 16.14 11.46
CA GLN A 184 -14.97 17.58 11.67
C GLN A 184 -16.25 17.96 12.46
N GLY A 185 -17.01 16.96 12.93
CA GLY A 185 -18.24 17.17 13.68
C GLY A 185 -19.49 17.35 12.81
N TYR A 186 -19.42 17.07 11.51
CA TYR A 186 -20.55 17.16 10.59
C TYR A 186 -21.05 15.78 10.16
N PRO A 187 -22.37 15.56 10.04
CA PRO A 187 -22.92 14.29 9.57
C PRO A 187 -22.54 13.99 8.11
N CYS A 188 -22.87 12.79 7.67
CA CYS A 188 -22.78 12.37 6.27
C CYS A 188 -24.05 12.78 5.56
N CYS A 189 -23.96 13.02 4.26
CA CYS A 189 -25.19 13.12 3.47
C CYS A 189 -25.83 11.73 3.39
N SER A 190 -27.13 11.67 3.62
CA SER A 190 -27.93 10.44 3.66
C SER A 190 -28.06 9.81 2.27
N GLU A 191 -27.96 10.62 1.22
CA GLU A 191 -27.98 10.18 -0.17
C GLU A 191 -26.83 10.79 -0.98
N CYS A 192 -26.56 10.21 -2.15
CA CYS A 192 -25.62 10.79 -3.10
C CYS A 192 -26.27 11.97 -3.82
N GLN A 193 -25.60 13.12 -3.75
CA GLN A 193 -26.06 14.38 -4.32
C GLN A 193 -24.92 15.15 -4.98
N ASP A 194 -25.27 16.08 -5.86
CA ASP A 194 -24.30 16.99 -6.45
C ASP A 194 -23.73 17.94 -5.37
N PRO A 195 -22.41 18.18 -5.34
CA PRO A 195 -21.80 19.04 -4.34
C PRO A 195 -22.25 20.49 -4.50
N ILE A 196 -22.60 21.13 -3.38
CA ILE A 196 -22.87 22.57 -3.34
C ILE A 196 -21.60 23.36 -3.04
N TYR A 197 -20.59 22.69 -2.48
CA TYR A 197 -19.31 23.27 -2.09
C TYR A 197 -18.23 22.18 -2.06
N GLU A 198 -16.98 22.55 -2.34
CA GLU A 198 -15.83 21.64 -2.32
C GLU A 198 -14.61 22.40 -1.78
N ASP A 199 -13.88 21.77 -0.88
CA ASP A 199 -12.63 22.27 -0.30
C ASP A 199 -11.55 21.17 -0.25
N ASP A 200 -10.47 21.41 0.49
CA ASP A 200 -9.35 20.47 0.63
C ASP A 200 -9.72 19.19 1.40
N ASP A 201 -10.82 19.20 2.16
CA ASP A 201 -11.29 18.07 2.95
C ASP A 201 -12.26 17.19 2.16
N GLY A 202 -13.13 17.79 1.34
CA GLY A 202 -13.96 17.06 0.39
C GLY A 202 -15.16 17.82 -0.17
N LYS A 203 -16.12 17.05 -0.69
CA LYS A 203 -17.36 17.54 -1.30
C LYS A 203 -18.48 17.66 -0.26
N TRP A 204 -19.07 18.84 -0.15
CA TRP A 204 -20.10 19.15 0.83
C TRP A 204 -21.50 19.25 0.20
N GLY A 205 -22.49 18.82 0.97
CA GLY A 205 -23.92 18.96 0.72
C GLY A 205 -24.65 19.57 1.93
N VAL A 206 -25.96 19.77 1.81
CA VAL A 206 -26.83 20.24 2.91
C VAL A 206 -28.11 19.41 2.93
N GLU A 207 -28.46 18.90 4.11
CA GLU A 207 -29.69 18.14 4.38
C GLU A 207 -30.36 18.72 5.64
N ASP A 208 -31.68 18.88 5.63
CA ASP A 208 -32.45 19.44 6.76
C ASP A 208 -31.94 20.79 7.33
N ASN A 209 -31.27 21.58 6.48
CA ASN A 209 -30.56 22.84 6.79
C ASN A 209 -29.22 22.67 7.56
N ASP A 210 -28.69 21.45 7.67
CA ASP A 210 -27.39 21.16 8.26
C ASP A 210 -26.37 20.73 7.20
N TRP A 211 -25.10 21.09 7.43
CA TRP A 211 -23.99 20.70 6.56
C TRP A 211 -23.69 19.21 6.68
N CYS A 212 -23.45 18.56 5.55
CA CYS A 212 -23.08 17.15 5.49
C CYS A 212 -21.94 16.89 4.50
N GLY A 213 -21.10 15.90 4.78
CA GLY A 213 -20.06 15.45 3.85
C GLY A 213 -20.61 14.44 2.86
N ILE A 214 -20.41 14.70 1.57
CA ILE A 214 -20.78 13.77 0.51
C ILE A 214 -19.72 12.67 0.47
N SER A 215 -20.20 11.44 0.59
CA SER A 215 -19.41 10.22 0.48
C SER A 215 -18.63 10.18 -0.83
N THR A 216 -17.37 9.74 -0.80
CA THR A 216 -16.57 9.57 -2.03
C THR A 216 -17.00 8.35 -2.84
N ASN A 217 -17.95 7.57 -2.31
CA ASN A 217 -18.58 6.43 -3.00
C ASN A 217 -19.90 6.82 -3.67
N CYS A 218 -20.19 8.12 -3.71
CA CYS A 218 -21.02 8.78 -4.71
C CYS A 218 -20.15 9.11 -5.94
#